data_AF-A0A118KGP4-F1
#
_entry.id   AF-A0A118KGP4-F1
#
_cell.length_a   1.000
_cell.length_b   1.000
_cell.length_c   1.000
_cell.angle_alpha   90.00
_cell.angle_beta   90.00
_cell.angle_gamma   90.00
#
_symmetry.space_group_name_H-M   'P 1'
#
loop_
_entity.id
_entity.type
_entity.pdbx_description
1 polymer ?
#
loop_
_entity_poly.entity_id
_entity_poly.type
_entity_poly.pdbx_seq_one_letter_code
_entity_poly.pdbx_strand_id
1 'polypeptide(L)'
;MEEPARYVLSGALPVQDDLEDEQLDRVSRHLGGIATVYLRHDEVAHTVSLRVSGTLMRDDVRYIEQRVERFAEENARAAAILLSEWNCETSELVVGMNWDAQCLIKLGAVQEQLAKLSEQYFDFLLRLEPANATARGDRLMSVSVETDNDRRIW
;
A
#
# COMPACT_ATOMS: atom_id res chain seq x y z
N MET A 1 28.84 -3.59 -17.05
CA MET A 1 28.74 -4.70 -16.10
C MET A 1 29.11 -4.09 -14.77
N GLU A 2 28.15 -3.95 -13.85
CA GLU A 2 28.43 -3.33 -12.55
C GLU A 2 29.30 -4.27 -11.73
N GLU A 3 30.32 -3.72 -11.08
CA GLU A 3 31.24 -4.47 -10.22
C GLU A 3 30.57 -4.75 -8.87
N PRO A 4 30.92 -5.88 -8.21
CA PRO A 4 30.38 -6.19 -6.90
C PRO A 4 30.93 -5.18 -5.88
N ALA A 5 30.05 -4.57 -5.10
CA ALA A 5 30.41 -3.53 -4.14
C ALA A 5 29.89 -3.87 -2.75
N ARG A 6 30.45 -3.20 -1.74
CA ARG A 6 29.99 -3.35 -0.36
C ARG A 6 28.54 -2.86 -0.23
N TYR A 7 27.72 -3.71 0.36
CA TYR A 7 26.31 -3.47 0.63
C TYR A 7 26.01 -3.59 2.13
N VAL A 8 25.17 -2.69 2.65
CA VAL A 8 24.56 -2.79 3.97
C VAL A 8 23.11 -2.29 3.91
N LEU A 9 22.16 -3.15 4.24
CA LEU A 9 20.79 -2.77 4.59
C LEU A 9 20.66 -2.83 6.11
N SER A 10 20.08 -1.81 6.74
CA SER A 10 19.86 -1.83 8.19
C SER A 10 18.63 -1.02 8.61
N GLY A 11 18.00 -1.44 9.70
CA GLY A 11 16.90 -0.70 10.30
C GLY A 11 16.06 -1.59 11.22
N ALA A 12 14.88 -1.08 11.58
CA ALA A 12 13.90 -1.81 12.36
C ALA A 12 12.53 -1.68 11.70
N LEU A 13 11.79 -2.79 11.66
CA LEU A 13 10.45 -2.88 11.09
C LEU A 13 9.45 -3.15 12.22
N PRO A 14 8.43 -2.30 12.44
CA PRO A 14 7.33 -2.66 13.33
C PRO A 14 6.50 -3.80 12.71
N VAL A 15 6.29 -4.85 13.47
CA VAL A 15 5.62 -6.09 13.02
C VAL A 15 4.32 -6.35 13.76
N GLN A 16 3.50 -7.23 13.21
CA GLN A 16 2.28 -7.71 13.85
C GLN A 16 2.61 -8.62 15.05
N ASP A 17 1.66 -8.73 15.99
CA ASP A 17 1.84 -9.45 17.25
C ASP A 17 1.88 -10.98 17.07
N ASP A 18 1.40 -11.47 15.93
CA ASP A 18 1.36 -12.88 15.55
C ASP A 18 2.55 -13.30 14.66
N LEU A 19 3.60 -12.47 14.56
CA LEU A 19 4.83 -12.83 13.84
C LEU A 19 5.46 -14.08 14.46
N GLU A 20 5.61 -15.12 13.64
CA GLU A 20 6.24 -16.39 14.02
C GLU A 20 7.74 -16.39 13.66
N ASP A 21 8.56 -17.03 14.49
CA ASP A 21 10.01 -17.18 14.23
C ASP A 21 10.28 -17.91 12.91
N GLU A 22 9.39 -18.80 12.46
CA GLU A 22 9.46 -19.47 11.17
C GLU A 22 9.45 -18.50 9.97
N GLN A 23 8.81 -17.33 10.11
CA GLN A 23 8.83 -16.29 9.07
C GLN A 23 10.21 -15.63 8.98
N LEU A 24 10.84 -15.35 10.12
CA LEU A 24 12.21 -14.81 10.20
C LEU A 24 13.25 -15.81 9.71
N ASP A 25 13.08 -17.08 10.06
CA ASP A 25 13.95 -18.17 9.59
C ASP A 25 13.85 -18.36 8.08
N ARG A 26 12.65 -18.21 7.50
CA ARG A 26 12.46 -18.24 6.06
C ARG A 26 13.25 -17.13 5.38
N VAL A 27 13.15 -15.89 5.86
CA VAL A 27 13.91 -14.76 5.27
C VAL A 27 15.41 -14.98 5.45
N SER A 28 15.85 -15.35 6.66
CA SER A 28 17.26 -15.60 6.97
C SER A 28 17.87 -16.68 6.08
N ARG A 29 17.14 -17.77 5.82
CA ARG A 29 17.61 -18.86 4.95
C ARG A 29 17.73 -18.44 3.48
N HIS A 30 16.77 -17.67 2.97
CA HIS A 30 16.81 -17.21 1.57
C HIS A 30 17.95 -16.22 1.34
N LEU A 31 18.13 -15.28 2.26
CA LEU A 31 19.13 -14.24 2.14
C LEU A 31 20.53 -14.70 2.57
N GLY A 32 20.62 -15.70 3.46
CA GLY A 32 21.88 -16.23 3.98
C GLY A 32 22.78 -16.92 2.94
N GLY A 33 22.22 -17.31 1.79
CA GLY A 33 23.01 -17.80 0.66
C GLY A 33 23.71 -16.70 -0.15
N ILE A 34 23.33 -15.43 0.09
CA ILE A 34 23.75 -14.26 -0.70
C ILE A 34 24.55 -13.29 0.18
N ALA A 35 24.11 -13.05 1.40
CA ALA A 35 24.66 -12.05 2.29
C ALA A 35 24.70 -12.55 3.76
N THR A 36 25.45 -11.83 4.60
CA THR A 36 25.36 -12.00 6.05
C THR A 36 24.08 -11.34 6.54
N VAL A 37 23.24 -12.10 7.23
CA VAL A 37 21.91 -11.67 7.68
C VAL A 37 21.83 -11.73 9.20
N TYR A 38 21.38 -10.64 9.79
CA TYR A 38 21.02 -10.55 11.19
C TYR A 38 19.55 -10.09 11.25
N LEU A 39 18.69 -10.94 11.80
CA LEU A 39 17.30 -10.62 12.10
C LEU A 39 17.07 -10.92 13.58
N ARG A 40 16.43 -9.99 14.29
CA ARG A 40 16.06 -10.17 15.69
C ARG A 40 14.66 -9.62 15.94
N HIS A 41 13.76 -10.48 16.39
CA HIS A 41 12.47 -10.07 16.93
C HIS A 41 12.66 -9.52 18.34
N ASP A 42 12.09 -8.34 18.58
CA ASP A 42 11.84 -7.77 19.89
C ASP A 42 10.33 -7.80 20.13
N GLU A 43 9.88 -8.80 20.89
CA GLU A 43 8.48 -9.00 21.27
C GLU A 43 7.93 -7.87 22.14
N VAL A 44 8.78 -7.16 22.90
CA VAL A 44 8.35 -6.07 23.79
C VAL A 44 8.10 -4.80 22.98
N ALA A 45 8.97 -4.52 22.01
CA ALA A 45 8.82 -3.38 21.12
C ALA A 45 7.89 -3.66 19.92
N HIS A 46 7.52 -4.93 19.70
CA HIS A 46 6.82 -5.39 18.49
C HIS A 46 7.58 -4.98 17.21
N THR A 47 8.91 -5.20 17.21
CA THR A 47 9.77 -4.82 16.08
C THR A 47 10.74 -5.92 15.70
N VAL A 48 11.08 -5.98 14.42
CA VAL A 48 12.19 -6.79 13.91
C VAL A 48 13.33 -5.87 13.55
N SER A 49 14.43 -5.98 14.29
CA SER A 49 15.71 -5.38 13.91
C SER A 49 16.36 -6.22 12.82
N LEU A 50 16.78 -5.57 11.73
CA LEU A 50 17.42 -6.24 10.61
C LEU A 50 18.72 -5.57 10.19
N ARG A 51 19.69 -6.41 9.80
CA ARG A 51 20.90 -5.99 9.12
C ARG A 51 21.30 -7.05 8.09
N VAL A 52 21.39 -6.66 6.83
CA VAL A 52 21.89 -7.50 5.74
C VAL A 52 23.14 -6.86 5.17
N SER A 53 24.24 -7.60 5.04
CA SER A 53 25.49 -7.03 4.55
C SER A 53 26.34 -8.02 3.77
N GLY A 54 27.10 -7.54 2.79
CA GLY A 54 27.97 -8.36 1.96
C GLY A 54 28.66 -7.56 0.86
N THR A 55 29.41 -8.25 0.02
CA THR A 55 29.93 -7.70 -1.24
C THR A 55 29.09 -8.27 -2.37
N LEU A 56 28.24 -7.44 -2.97
CA LEU A 56 27.11 -7.89 -3.77
C LEU A 56 27.07 -7.21 -5.13
N MET A 57 26.58 -7.94 -6.13
CA MET A 57 26.17 -7.37 -7.41
C MET A 57 24.87 -6.57 -7.21
N ARG A 58 24.60 -5.63 -8.12
CA ARG A 58 23.38 -4.81 -8.03
C ARG A 58 22.10 -5.65 -8.13
N ASP A 59 22.12 -6.75 -8.89
CA ASP A 59 20.98 -7.67 -8.98
C ASP A 59 20.71 -8.39 -7.64
N ASP A 60 21.77 -8.76 -6.91
CA ASP A 60 21.64 -9.35 -5.57
C ASP A 60 21.06 -8.33 -4.58
N VAL A 61 21.49 -7.07 -4.67
CA VAL A 61 20.92 -5.97 -3.85
C VAL A 61 19.43 -5.85 -4.12
N ARG A 62 19.01 -5.77 -5.39
CA ARG A 62 17.59 -5.68 -5.77
C ARG A 62 16.79 -6.89 -5.28
N TYR A 63 17.37 -8.09 -5.33
CA TYR A 63 16.74 -9.30 -4.82
C TYR A 63 16.53 -9.24 -3.29
N ILE A 64 17.54 -8.78 -2.54
CA ILE A 64 17.45 -8.60 -1.10
C ILE A 64 16.35 -7.60 -0.75
N GLU A 65 16.36 -6.42 -1.38
CA GLU A 65 15.38 -5.36 -1.12
C GLU A 65 13.95 -5.83 -1.41
N GLN A 66 13.71 -6.49 -2.54
CA GLN A 66 12.41 -7.08 -2.88
C GLN A 66 11.96 -8.15 -1.87
N ARG A 67 12.89 -8.93 -1.32
CA ARG A 67 12.55 -9.96 -0.33
C ARG A 67 12.16 -9.34 1.01
N VAL A 68 12.84 -8.26 1.41
CA VAL A 68 12.52 -7.49 2.61
C VAL A 68 11.21 -6.74 2.45
N GLU A 69 10.95 -6.14 1.29
CA GLU A 69 9.67 -5.55 0.93
C GLU A 69 8.54 -6.56 1.10
N ARG A 70 8.65 -7.75 0.48
CA ARG A 70 7.63 -8.81 0.61
C ARG A 70 7.42 -9.26 2.05
N PHE A 71 8.50 -9.40 2.83
CA PHE A 71 8.38 -9.71 4.24
C PHE A 71 7.61 -8.62 5.00
N ALA A 72 7.85 -7.36 4.70
CA ALA A 72 7.14 -6.25 5.30
C ALA A 72 5.68 -6.15 4.82
N GLU A 73 5.38 -6.49 3.57
CA GLU A 73 3.99 -6.56 3.10
C GLU A 73 3.15 -7.56 3.89
N GLU A 74 3.75 -8.69 4.26
CA GLU A 74 3.07 -9.77 4.97
C GLU A 74 2.96 -9.52 6.48
N ASN A 75 3.99 -8.89 7.08
CA ASN A 75 4.16 -8.90 8.53
C ASN A 75 4.28 -7.52 9.17
N ALA A 76 4.45 -6.45 8.39
CA ALA A 76 4.58 -5.13 8.96
C ALA A 76 3.24 -4.66 9.54
N ARG A 77 3.33 -4.03 10.71
CA ARG A 77 2.20 -3.33 11.33
C ARG A 77 2.09 -1.89 10.82
N ALA A 78 3.21 -1.29 10.45
CA ALA A 78 3.29 0.07 9.95
C ALA A 78 4.46 0.21 8.98
N ALA A 79 4.50 1.35 8.27
CA ALA A 79 5.61 1.68 7.40
C ALA A 79 6.93 1.84 8.17
N ALA A 80 8.04 1.47 7.53
CA ALA A 80 9.39 1.71 8.03
C ALA A 80 10.32 2.18 6.92
N ILE A 81 11.33 2.96 7.31
CA ILE A 81 12.43 3.38 6.44
C ILE A 81 13.67 2.61 6.87
N LEU A 82 14.24 1.87 5.93
CA LEU A 82 15.48 1.13 6.11
C LEU A 82 16.60 1.87 5.36
N LEU A 83 17.80 1.91 5.94
CA LEU A 83 18.97 2.51 5.32
C LEU A 83 19.67 1.46 4.45
N SER A 84 19.76 1.73 3.15
CA SER A 84 20.41 0.90 2.14
C SER A 84 21.65 1.62 1.63
N GLU A 85 22.83 1.06 1.91
CA GLU A 85 24.12 1.59 1.47
C GLU A 85 24.75 0.65 0.47
N TRP A 86 25.04 1.13 -0.74
CA TRP A 86 25.76 0.38 -1.77
C TRP A 86 26.88 1.23 -2.35
N ASN A 87 28.11 0.73 -2.37
CA ASN A 87 29.26 1.46 -2.90
C ASN A 87 29.46 2.87 -2.28
N CYS A 88 29.22 2.99 -0.96
CA CYS A 88 29.24 4.26 -0.22
C CYS A 88 28.15 5.27 -0.62
N GLU A 89 27.18 4.87 -1.44
CA GLU A 89 25.96 5.64 -1.72
C GLU A 89 24.84 5.17 -0.79
N THR A 90 24.35 6.08 0.05
CA THR A 90 23.24 5.83 0.96
C THR A 90 21.91 6.16 0.26
N SER A 91 20.95 5.27 0.40
CA SER A 91 19.58 5.39 -0.08
C SER A 91 18.61 4.91 1.00
N GLU A 92 17.34 5.27 0.84
CA GLU A 92 16.27 4.87 1.75
C GLU A 92 15.38 3.84 1.05
N LEU A 93 15.16 2.69 1.72
CA LEU A 93 14.21 1.68 1.30
C LEU A 93 12.97 1.77 2.19
N VAL A 94 11.85 2.19 1.61
CA VAL A 94 10.58 2.36 2.33
C VAL A 94 9.75 1.09 2.18
N VAL A 95 9.39 0.46 3.30
CA VAL A 95 8.71 -0.84 3.35
C VAL A 95 7.45 -0.78 4.22
N GLY A 96 6.55 -1.76 4.08
CA GLY A 96 5.36 -1.88 4.93
C GLY A 96 4.24 -0.87 4.64
N MET A 97 4.36 -0.06 3.58
CA MET A 97 3.32 0.93 3.20
C MET A 97 2.10 0.34 2.50
N ASN A 98 1.99 -0.99 2.36
CA ASN A 98 1.19 -1.57 1.29
C ASN A 98 -0.33 -1.54 1.52
N TRP A 99 -0.82 -1.47 2.75
CA TRP A 99 -2.27 -1.38 2.99
C TRP A 99 -2.72 0.02 3.36
N ASP A 100 -2.10 0.65 4.36
CA ASP A 100 -2.58 1.95 4.86
C ASP A 100 -2.39 3.08 3.84
N ALA A 101 -1.28 3.11 3.11
CA ALA A 101 -1.08 4.10 2.05
C ALA A 101 -2.01 3.82 0.87
N GLN A 102 -2.24 2.56 0.50
CA GLN A 102 -3.23 2.21 -0.52
C GLN A 102 -4.66 2.57 -0.08
N CYS A 103 -4.99 2.41 1.21
CA CYS A 103 -6.27 2.80 1.79
C CYS A 103 -6.44 4.32 1.78
N LEU A 104 -5.40 5.08 2.12
CA LEU A 104 -5.42 6.55 2.05
C LEU A 104 -5.53 7.05 0.61
N ILE A 105 -4.83 6.42 -0.34
CA ILE A 105 -4.93 6.73 -1.78
C ILE A 105 -6.35 6.41 -2.30
N LYS A 106 -6.90 5.23 -1.97
CA LYS A 106 -8.27 4.85 -2.34
C LYS A 106 -9.31 5.78 -1.70
N LEU A 107 -9.11 6.15 -0.44
CA LEU A 107 -9.97 7.11 0.26
C LEU A 107 -9.96 8.48 -0.42
N GLY A 108 -8.77 8.99 -0.78
CA GLY A 108 -8.64 10.24 -1.53
C GLY A 108 -9.36 10.20 -2.88
N ALA A 109 -9.21 9.09 -3.63
CA ALA A 109 -9.89 8.90 -4.91
C ALA A 109 -11.43 8.83 -4.76
N VAL A 110 -11.93 8.15 -3.72
CA VAL A 110 -13.37 8.08 -3.43
C VAL A 110 -13.93 9.43 -2.99
N GLN A 111 -13.18 10.18 -2.17
CA GLN A 111 -13.57 11.55 -1.77
C GLN A 111 -13.62 12.49 -2.98
N GLU A 112 -12.68 12.38 -3.92
CA GLU A 112 -12.69 13.16 -5.16
C GLU A 112 -13.88 12.79 -6.07
N GLN A 113 -14.21 11.50 -6.17
CA GLN A 113 -15.41 11.05 -6.89
C GLN A 113 -16.69 11.56 -6.23
N LEU A 114 -16.78 11.50 -4.90
CA LEU A 114 -17.92 12.02 -4.15
C LEU A 114 -18.05 13.53 -4.31
N ALA A 115 -16.94 14.28 -4.24
CA ALA A 115 -16.90 15.72 -4.47
C ALA A 115 -17.45 16.08 -5.87
N LYS A 116 -17.01 15.35 -6.91
CA LYS A 116 -17.51 15.51 -8.29
C LYS A 116 -19.00 15.20 -8.43
N LEU A 117 -19.53 14.23 -7.67
CA LEU A 117 -20.96 13.92 -7.65
C LEU A 117 -21.77 14.99 -6.89
N SER A 118 -21.17 15.62 -5.88
CA SER A 118 -21.82 16.61 -5.01
C SER A 118 -21.79 18.04 -5.54
N GLU A 119 -20.85 18.41 -6.42
CA GLU A 119 -20.65 19.81 -6.82
C GLU A 119 -21.60 20.34 -7.91
N GLN A 120 -22.34 19.50 -8.66
CA GLN A 120 -23.32 20.02 -9.63
C GLN A 120 -24.27 18.93 -10.14
N TYR A 121 -25.57 19.09 -9.84
CA TYR A 121 -26.72 18.52 -10.56
C TYR A 121 -26.46 17.20 -11.32
N PHE A 122 -26.28 16.10 -10.60
CA PHE A 122 -26.56 14.77 -11.15
C PHE A 122 -28.08 14.57 -11.22
N ASP A 123 -28.74 15.42 -12.02
CA ASP A 123 -30.08 15.10 -12.52
C ASP A 123 -29.90 13.88 -13.43
N PHE A 124 -30.35 12.72 -12.98
CA PHE A 124 -30.59 11.59 -13.89
C PHE A 124 -31.46 12.13 -15.04
N LEU A 125 -30.91 12.21 -16.25
CA LEU A 125 -31.70 12.42 -17.46
C LEU A 125 -32.42 11.10 -17.75
N LEU A 126 -33.44 10.78 -16.94
CA LEU A 126 -34.35 9.68 -17.19
C LEU A 126 -35.34 10.14 -18.27
N ARG A 127 -35.07 9.78 -19.52
CA ARG A 127 -36.01 10.00 -20.63
C ARG A 127 -37.00 8.83 -20.66
N LEU A 128 -38.14 8.98 -19.99
CA LEU A 128 -39.27 8.07 -20.16
C LEU A 128 -40.00 8.44 -21.45
N GLU A 129 -39.71 7.71 -22.52
CA GLU A 129 -40.50 7.80 -23.75
C GLU A 129 -41.67 6.80 -23.71
N PRO A 130 -42.89 7.22 -24.09
CA PRO A 130 -43.90 6.25 -24.49
C PRO A 130 -43.41 5.54 -25.76
N ALA A 131 -43.78 4.26 -25.96
CA ALA A 131 -43.19 3.35 -26.94
C ALA A 131 -43.15 3.83 -28.42
N ASN A 132 -43.79 4.95 -28.76
CA ASN A 132 -43.97 5.44 -30.11
C ASN A 132 -43.42 6.87 -30.36
N ALA A 133 -42.57 7.44 -29.51
CA ALA A 133 -42.02 8.79 -29.71
C ALA A 133 -40.76 8.80 -30.61
N THR A 134 -40.69 9.78 -31.53
CA THR A 134 -39.53 10.02 -32.42
C THR A 134 -38.63 11.12 -31.84
N ALA A 135 -37.34 10.80 -31.68
CA ALA A 135 -36.40 11.64 -30.93
C ALA A 135 -36.00 12.95 -31.64
N ARG A 136 -36.33 14.10 -31.06
CA ARG A 136 -35.79 15.41 -31.46
C ARG A 136 -35.87 16.46 -30.34
N GLY A 137 -34.71 16.87 -29.81
CA GLY A 137 -34.41 18.24 -29.35
C GLY A 137 -34.82 18.72 -27.93
N ASP A 138 -33.80 19.18 -27.21
CA ASP A 138 -33.65 20.20 -26.14
C ASP A 138 -34.40 20.18 -24.79
N ARG A 139 -33.59 20.47 -23.76
CA ARG A 139 -33.73 20.20 -22.32
C ARG A 139 -34.65 21.19 -21.62
N LEU A 140 -35.69 20.73 -20.94
CA LEU A 140 -36.57 21.58 -20.10
C LEU A 140 -37.22 20.76 -18.97
N MET A 141 -36.51 20.60 -17.84
CA MET A 141 -37.04 20.74 -16.47
C MET A 141 -36.18 20.00 -15.42
N SER A 142 -36.07 20.61 -14.23
CA SER A 142 -35.46 20.08 -13.00
C SER A 142 -36.55 19.59 -12.03
N VAL A 143 -36.29 18.50 -11.29
CA VAL A 143 -37.21 17.98 -10.27
C VAL A 143 -36.45 17.77 -8.95
N SER A 144 -36.99 18.29 -7.86
CA SER A 144 -36.54 18.04 -6.49
C SER A 144 -37.33 16.90 -5.85
N VAL A 145 -36.64 15.96 -5.19
CA VAL A 145 -37.23 14.80 -4.52
C VAL A 145 -37.39 15.09 -3.03
N GLU A 146 -38.63 15.09 -2.54
CA GLU A 146 -38.93 15.07 -1.10
C GLU A 146 -38.80 13.63 -0.59
N THR A 147 -38.00 13.44 0.45
CA THR A 147 -37.88 12.13 1.12
C THR A 147 -38.85 12.09 2.30
N ASP A 148 -39.83 11.19 2.21
CA ASP A 148 -40.89 10.98 3.20
C ASP A 148 -40.27 10.39 4.48
N ASN A 149 -40.07 11.24 5.48
CA ASN A 149 -39.47 10.88 6.76
C ASN A 149 -40.51 10.72 7.87
N ASP A 150 -41.72 10.24 7.56
CA ASP A 150 -42.75 9.97 8.58
C ASP A 150 -43.56 8.68 8.29
N ARG A 151 -42.99 7.54 8.69
CA ARG A 151 -43.80 6.37 9.08
C ARG A 151 -43.79 6.23 10.60
N ARG A 152 -44.63 7.03 11.26
CA ARG A 152 -45.15 6.68 12.59
C ARG A 152 -45.96 5.39 12.46
N ILE A 153 -45.49 4.36 13.14
CA ILE A 153 -46.23 3.13 13.41
C ILE A 153 -47.39 3.51 14.34
N TRP A 154 -48.58 3.09 13.92
CA TRP A 154 -49.92 3.17 14.52
C TRP A 154 -50.01 3.46 16.03
#